data_AF-A0A2A4ZKB2-F1
#
_entry.id   AF-A0A2A4ZKB2-F1
#
_cell.length_a   1.000
_cell.length_b   1.000
_cell.length_c   1.000
_cell.angle_alpha   90.00
_cell.angle_beta   90.00
_cell.angle_gamma   90.00
#
_symmetry.space_group_name_H-M   'P 1'
#
loop_
_entity.id
_entity.type
_entity.pdbx_description
1 polymer ?
#
loop_
_entity_poly.entity_id
_entity_poly.type
_entity_poly.pdbx_seq_one_letter_code
_entity_poly.pdbx_strand_id
1 'polypeptide(L)'
;MFNTTYNRTASDQADQYVFFIEDESIDFVWSTSLFTHMLIHQVDNYIGQMARVMRSGAHCWNTYLILDEVALGLIDKLDGTKRWYMPYSIDGGRVQDLANPESQIALYEGKSAKFTKTTRLTGFWNVPCSD
;
A
#
# COMPACT_ATOMS: atom_id res chain seq x y z
N MET A 1 -11.14 -10.92 4.11
CA MET A 1 -10.71 -9.78 4.94
C MET A 1 -11.71 -8.66 4.81
N PHE A 2 -12.17 -8.12 5.94
CA PHE A 2 -13.01 -6.94 5.99
C PHE A 2 -12.24 -5.74 5.46
N ASN A 3 -12.91 -4.96 4.61
CA ASN A 3 -12.43 -3.67 4.11
C ASN A 3 -13.66 -2.81 3.79
N THR A 4 -13.67 -1.55 4.25
CA THR A 4 -14.81 -0.64 4.09
C THR A 4 -15.07 -0.25 2.65
N THR A 5 -14.13 -0.47 1.73
CA THR A 5 -14.30 -0.19 0.29
C THR A 5 -14.57 -1.46 -0.51
N TYR A 6 -13.80 -2.53 -0.31
CA TYR A 6 -13.83 -3.70 -1.20
C TYR A 6 -14.56 -4.91 -0.66
N ASN A 7 -14.70 -5.06 0.66
CA ASN A 7 -15.30 -6.27 1.24
C ASN A 7 -15.90 -6.00 2.63
N ARG A 8 -17.09 -5.42 2.66
CA ARG A 8 -17.79 -5.06 3.91
C ARG A 8 -18.44 -6.23 4.63
N THR A 9 -18.47 -7.42 4.02
CA THR A 9 -19.21 -8.59 4.52
C THR A 9 -18.30 -9.65 5.14
N ALA A 10 -16.99 -9.55 4.95
CA ALA A 10 -16.04 -10.47 5.56
C ALA A 10 -15.94 -10.28 7.08
N SER A 11 -15.77 -11.38 7.80
CA SER A 11 -15.56 -11.41 9.26
C SER A 11 -14.11 -11.15 9.66
N ASP A 12 -13.16 -11.58 8.83
CA ASP A 12 -11.75 -11.59 9.19
C ASP A 12 -11.15 -10.20 9.06
N GLN A 13 -10.52 -9.69 10.12
CA GLN A 13 -9.84 -8.39 10.07
C GLN A 13 -8.55 -8.48 9.24
N ALA A 14 -8.26 -7.46 8.44
CA ALA A 14 -7.12 -7.47 7.52
C ALA A 14 -5.76 -7.49 8.25
N ASP A 15 -5.70 -6.94 9.46
CA ASP A 15 -4.54 -6.93 10.35
C ASP A 15 -4.30 -8.26 11.08
N GLN A 16 -5.28 -9.17 11.06
CA GLN A 16 -5.19 -10.52 11.64
C GLN A 16 -5.23 -11.63 10.58
N TYR A 17 -5.31 -11.28 9.30
CA TYR A 17 -5.42 -12.27 8.25
C TYR A 17 -4.12 -13.06 8.08
N VAL A 18 -4.26 -14.39 8.02
CA VAL A 18 -3.16 -15.34 7.80
C VAL A 18 -3.33 -15.97 6.42
N PHE A 19 -2.27 -15.99 5.62
CA PHE A 19 -2.31 -16.67 4.32
C PHE A 19 -2.41 -18.18 4.54
N PHE A 20 -3.40 -18.83 3.92
CA PHE A 20 -3.53 -20.29 3.90
C PHE A 20 -2.54 -20.91 2.90
N ILE A 21 -1.27 -20.58 3.08
CA ILE A 21 -0.13 -20.95 2.23
C ILE A 21 0.98 -21.37 3.20
N GLU A 22 1.68 -22.45 2.87
CA GLU A 22 2.78 -22.97 3.68
C GLU A 22 3.95 -21.98 3.78
N ASP A 23 4.67 -22.03 4.90
CA ASP A 23 5.91 -21.27 5.09
C ASP A 23 6.93 -21.65 4.01
N GLU A 24 7.70 -20.66 3.53
CA GLU A 24 8.77 -20.88 2.57
C GLU A 24 8.36 -21.76 1.36
N SER A 25 7.18 -21.51 0.80
CA SER A 25 6.62 -22.28 -0.31
C SER A 25 6.59 -21.53 -1.64
N ILE A 26 6.70 -20.20 -1.61
CA ILE A 26 6.48 -19.29 -2.74
C ILE A 26 7.79 -18.67 -3.23
N ASP A 27 8.03 -18.73 -4.54
CA ASP A 27 9.21 -18.16 -5.21
C ASP A 27 8.99 -16.73 -5.76
N PHE A 28 7.72 -16.33 -5.93
CA PHE A 28 7.35 -15.01 -6.44
C PHE A 28 6.02 -14.51 -5.84
N VAL A 29 6.02 -13.30 -5.28
CA VAL A 29 4.79 -12.63 -4.82
C VAL A 29 4.64 -11.29 -5.51
N TRP A 30 3.42 -10.94 -5.88
CA TRP A 30 3.16 -9.64 -6.49
C TRP A 30 1.82 -9.05 -6.04
N SER A 31 1.75 -7.72 -6.04
CA SER A 31 0.51 -7.00 -5.82
C SER A 31 0.50 -5.69 -6.59
N THR A 32 -0.65 -5.38 -7.17
CA THR A 32 -0.89 -4.11 -7.85
C THR A 32 -2.09 -3.43 -7.23
N SER A 33 -1.91 -2.20 -6.75
CA SER A 33 -2.97 -1.38 -6.16
C SER A 33 -3.64 -2.00 -4.93
N LEU A 34 -3.01 -2.97 -4.26
CA LEU A 34 -3.55 -3.58 -3.06
C LEU A 34 -3.33 -2.67 -1.84
N PHE A 35 -2.07 -2.29 -1.61
CA PHE A 35 -1.66 -1.51 -0.45
C PHE A 35 -2.19 -0.07 -0.46
N THR A 36 -2.73 0.39 -1.59
CA THR A 36 -3.41 1.69 -1.69
C THR A 36 -4.76 1.72 -0.98
N HIS A 37 -5.19 0.61 -0.40
CA HIS A 37 -6.48 0.45 0.30
C HIS A 37 -6.32 -0.16 1.69
N MET A 38 -5.09 -0.17 2.23
CA MET A 38 -4.78 -0.78 3.52
C MET A 38 -4.13 0.22 4.47
N LEU A 39 -4.59 0.23 5.72
CA LEU A 39 -3.98 1.00 6.80
C LEU A 39 -2.59 0.42 7.13
N ILE A 40 -1.69 1.24 7.66
CA ILE A 40 -0.28 0.87 7.85
C ILE A 40 -0.09 -0.45 8.65
N HIS A 41 -0.89 -0.66 9.71
CA HIS A 41 -0.83 -1.89 10.50
C HIS A 41 -1.33 -3.13 9.73
N GLN A 42 -2.30 -2.96 8.82
CA GLN A 42 -2.75 -4.02 7.92
C GLN A 42 -1.66 -4.34 6.88
N VAL A 43 -1.01 -3.31 6.33
CA VAL A 43 0.15 -3.46 5.42
C VAL A 43 1.26 -4.26 6.10
N ASP A 44 1.58 -3.94 7.36
CA ASP A 44 2.62 -4.65 8.13
C ASP A 44 2.28 -6.13 8.38
N ASN A 45 1.01 -6.46 8.65
CA ASN A 45 0.56 -7.85 8.71
C ASN A 45 0.75 -8.53 7.35
N TYR A 46 0.26 -7.91 6.28
CA TYR A 46 0.29 -8.48 4.93
C TYR A 46 1.72 -8.73 4.44
N ILE A 47 2.63 -7.77 4.62
CA ILE A 47 4.06 -7.93 4.31
C ILE A 47 4.68 -9.03 5.17
N GLY A 48 4.25 -9.16 6.44
CA GLY A 48 4.65 -10.27 7.31
C GLY A 48 4.22 -11.64 6.77
N GLN A 49 2.98 -11.77 6.31
CA GLN A 49 2.47 -13.00 5.71
C GLN A 49 3.16 -13.30 4.38
N MET A 50 3.41 -12.29 3.55
CA MET A 50 4.22 -12.44 2.32
C MET A 50 5.62 -12.95 2.64
N ALA A 51 6.30 -12.36 3.63
CA ALA A 51 7.64 -12.78 4.02
C ALA A 51 7.66 -14.23 4.56
N ARG A 52 6.63 -14.64 5.33
CA ARG A 52 6.51 -16.01 5.86
C ARG A 52 6.41 -17.04 4.74
N VAL A 53 5.59 -16.79 3.73
CA VAL A 53 5.34 -17.77 2.65
C VAL A 53 6.45 -17.77 1.60
N MET A 54 7.26 -16.70 1.53
CA MET A 54 8.35 -16.58 0.57
C MET A 54 9.55 -17.42 0.98
N ARG A 55 10.08 -18.19 0.02
CA ARG A 55 11.38 -18.89 0.18
C ARG A 55 12.52 -17.89 0.29
N SER A 56 13.64 -18.34 0.86
CA SER A 56 14.90 -17.60 0.73
C SER A 56 15.27 -17.42 -0.74
N GLY A 57 15.55 -16.17 -1.15
CA GLY A 57 15.84 -15.82 -2.55
C GLY A 57 14.61 -15.60 -3.43
N ALA A 58 13.39 -15.73 -2.90
CA ALA A 58 12.16 -15.38 -3.61
C ALA A 58 12.12 -13.87 -3.93
N HIS A 59 11.40 -13.52 -5.00
CA HIS A 59 11.23 -12.14 -5.42
C HIS A 59 9.84 -11.62 -5.07
N CYS A 60 9.73 -10.33 -4.77
CA CYS A 60 8.44 -9.66 -4.64
C CYS A 60 8.35 -8.40 -5.49
N TRP A 61 7.16 -8.15 -6.05
CA TRP A 61 6.86 -6.93 -6.77
C TRP A 61 5.54 -6.30 -6.32
N ASN A 62 5.62 -5.16 -5.65
CA ASN A 62 4.46 -4.50 -5.08
C ASN A 62 4.41 -3.03 -5.50
N THR A 63 3.20 -2.52 -5.68
CA THR A 63 2.98 -1.08 -5.90
C THR A 63 2.41 -0.40 -4.65
N TYR A 64 2.86 0.82 -4.41
CA TYR A 64 2.48 1.66 -3.29
C TYR A 64 2.29 3.10 -3.75
N LEU A 65 1.51 3.87 -3.00
CA LEU A 65 1.56 5.33 -3.02
C LEU A 65 2.43 5.76 -1.85
N ILE A 66 3.60 6.33 -2.14
CA ILE A 66 4.56 6.77 -1.12
C ILE A 66 4.56 8.29 -1.07
N LEU A 67 4.53 8.83 0.13
CA LEU A 67 4.62 10.25 0.45
C LEU A 67 6.03 10.54 0.95
N ASP A 68 6.91 10.95 0.03
CA ASP A 68 8.16 11.61 0.35
C ASP A 68 7.97 13.14 0.42
N GLU A 69 9.04 13.88 0.70
CA GLU A 69 8.99 15.35 0.80
C GLU A 69 8.45 16.01 -0.48
N VAL A 70 8.81 15.46 -1.65
CA VAL A 70 8.37 15.98 -2.95
C VAL A 70 6.87 15.74 -3.14
N ALA A 71 6.40 14.52 -2.89
CA ALA A 71 4.99 14.16 -3.00
C ALA A 71 4.12 15.00 -2.06
N LEU A 72 4.57 15.22 -0.83
CA LEU A 72 3.87 16.06 0.14
C LEU A 72 3.75 17.51 -0.36
N GLY A 73 4.85 18.10 -0.83
CA GLY A 73 4.84 19.46 -1.38
C GLY A 73 3.97 19.62 -2.64
N LEU A 74 3.74 18.55 -3.40
CA LEU A 74 2.82 18.54 -4.54
C LEU A 74 1.36 18.41 -4.09
N ILE A 75 1.06 17.48 -3.17
CA ILE A 75 -0.30 17.23 -2.67
C ILE A 75 -0.85 18.46 -1.95
N ASP A 76 -0.03 19.16 -1.18
CA ASP A 76 -0.44 20.36 -0.45
C ASP A 76 -0.84 21.53 -1.38
N LYS A 77 -0.51 21.44 -2.68
CA LYS A 77 -0.92 22.40 -3.72
C LYS A 77 -2.13 21.97 -4.52
N LEU A 78 -2.60 20.72 -4.37
CA LEU A 78 -3.75 20.21 -5.10
C LEU A 78 -5.04 20.78 -4.51
N ASP A 79 -6.02 21.02 -5.37
CA ASP A 79 -7.39 21.28 -4.95
C ASP A 79 -8.17 19.96 -4.77
N GLY A 80 -9.34 20.05 -4.14
CA GLY A 80 -10.21 18.92 -3.83
C GLY A 80 -10.79 18.15 -5.01
N THR A 81 -10.45 18.50 -6.25
CA THR A 81 -11.01 17.87 -7.46
C THR A 81 -10.14 16.73 -8.00
N LYS A 82 -8.91 16.59 -7.51
CA LYS A 82 -7.95 15.60 -8.02
C LYS A 82 -8.00 14.31 -7.22
N ARG A 83 -7.89 13.16 -7.91
CA ARG A 83 -7.79 11.82 -7.28
C ARG A 83 -6.64 11.71 -6.27
N TRP A 84 -5.59 12.49 -6.41
CA TRP A 84 -4.42 12.47 -5.53
C TRP A 84 -4.51 13.47 -4.37
N TYR A 85 -5.63 14.20 -4.26
CA TYR A 85 -5.85 15.11 -3.14
C TYR A 85 -6.12 14.31 -1.86
N MET A 86 -5.14 14.28 -0.97
CA MET A 86 -5.21 13.54 0.30
C MET A 86 -4.98 14.50 1.46
N PRO A 87 -6.01 15.25 1.87
CA PRO A 87 -5.85 16.35 2.82
C PRO A 87 -5.72 15.85 4.27
N TYR A 88 -6.13 14.63 4.56
CA TYR A 88 -6.23 14.14 5.92
C TYR A 88 -5.03 13.26 6.26
N SER A 89 -4.30 13.64 7.31
CA SER A 89 -3.25 12.80 7.87
C SER A 89 -3.84 11.73 8.79
N ILE A 90 -3.31 10.51 8.68
CA ILE A 90 -3.60 9.37 9.55
C ILE A 90 -2.29 8.75 10.02
N ASP A 91 -2.38 7.75 10.90
CA ASP A 91 -1.19 6.98 11.26
C ASP A 91 -0.56 6.32 10.02
N GLY A 92 0.73 6.53 9.84
CA GLY A 92 1.50 5.99 8.72
C GLY A 92 1.23 6.59 7.33
N GLY A 93 0.33 7.57 7.15
CA GLY A 93 0.03 8.11 5.82
C GLY A 93 -0.97 9.26 5.73
N ARG A 94 -1.55 9.45 4.54
CA ARG A 94 -2.67 10.36 4.26
C ARG A 94 -3.79 9.68 3.46
N VAL A 95 -5.01 10.20 3.60
CA VAL A 95 -6.24 9.71 2.95
C VAL A 95 -7.06 10.81 2.31
N GLN A 96 -7.95 10.43 1.39
CA GLN A 96 -8.95 11.33 0.81
C GLN A 96 -10.14 11.60 1.73
N ASP A 97 -10.55 10.60 2.51
CA ASP A 97 -11.78 10.62 3.31
C ASP A 97 -11.55 9.90 4.64
N LEU A 98 -11.79 10.59 5.76
CA LEU A 98 -11.69 10.02 7.11
C LEU A 98 -12.82 9.03 7.43
N ALA A 99 -13.99 9.17 6.79
CA ALA A 99 -15.10 8.24 6.98
C ALA A 99 -14.88 6.92 6.23
N ASN A 100 -14.04 6.93 5.19
CA ASN A 100 -13.65 5.76 4.43
C ASN A 100 -12.16 5.81 4.06
N PRO A 101 -11.24 5.65 5.04
CA PRO A 101 -9.81 5.81 4.82
C PRO A 101 -9.26 4.82 3.80
N GLU A 102 -9.80 3.61 3.77
CA GLU A 102 -9.42 2.53 2.85
C GLU A 102 -9.83 2.80 1.38
N SER A 103 -10.60 3.86 1.11
CA SER A 103 -10.92 4.27 -0.27
C SER A 103 -9.67 4.61 -1.08
N GLN A 104 -8.70 5.28 -0.46
CA GLN A 104 -7.36 5.47 -0.99
C GLN A 104 -6.41 5.97 0.10
N ILE A 105 -5.28 5.29 0.24
CA ILE A 105 -4.23 5.56 1.24
C ILE A 105 -2.90 5.75 0.51
N ALA A 106 -2.16 6.80 0.88
CA ALA A 106 -0.74 6.93 0.58
C ALA A 106 0.07 6.90 1.88
N LEU A 107 1.15 6.14 1.89
CA LEU A 107 1.97 5.88 3.08
C LEU A 107 3.13 6.86 3.15
N TYR A 108 3.47 7.36 4.33
CA TYR A 108 4.71 8.11 4.53
C TYR A 108 5.93 7.24 4.24
N GLU A 109 6.94 7.82 3.60
CA GLU A 109 8.21 7.15 3.39
C GLU A 109 8.82 6.65 4.71
N GLY A 110 9.35 5.42 4.69
CA GLY A 110 10.06 4.84 5.84
C GLY A 110 9.19 4.40 7.02
N LYS A 111 7.85 4.48 6.93
CA LYS A 111 6.96 4.20 8.07
C LYS A 111 6.55 2.75 8.28
N SER A 112 6.67 1.84 7.31
CA SER A 112 6.56 0.41 7.64
C SER A 112 7.93 -0.16 7.99
N ALA A 113 7.99 -0.80 9.15
CA ALA A 113 9.18 -1.41 9.72
C ALA A 113 9.74 -2.56 8.85
N LYS A 114 8.97 -3.02 7.85
CA LYS A 114 9.30 -4.20 7.03
C LYS A 114 9.66 -3.85 5.57
N PHE A 115 9.74 -2.56 5.21
CA PHE A 115 10.11 -2.10 3.86
C PHE A 115 11.61 -2.19 3.52
N THR A 116 12.44 -2.73 4.42
CA THR A 116 13.91 -2.55 4.40
C THR A 116 14.66 -3.21 3.23
N LYS A 117 13.98 -3.82 2.25
CA LYS A 117 14.63 -4.32 1.02
C LYS A 117 13.74 -4.29 -0.23
N THR A 118 12.75 -3.39 -0.30
CA THR A 118 11.91 -3.26 -1.49
C THR A 118 12.61 -2.38 -2.52
N THR A 119 13.05 -2.97 -3.63
CA THR A 119 13.44 -2.23 -4.85
C THR A 119 12.32 -1.24 -5.17
N ARG A 120 12.60 0.06 -5.12
CA ARG A 120 11.69 1.11 -5.59
C ARG A 120 11.33 0.80 -7.04
N LEU A 121 10.13 0.26 -7.27
CA LEU A 121 9.49 0.31 -8.57
C LEU A 121 8.44 1.40 -8.49
N THR A 122 8.92 2.63 -8.71
CA THR A 122 8.06 3.75 -9.11
C THR A 122 7.26 3.31 -10.33
N GLY A 123 5.94 3.35 -10.21
CA GLY A 123 5.03 2.97 -11.29
C GLY A 123 5.32 3.74 -12.58
N PHE A 124 5.15 3.03 -13.69
CA PHE A 124 5.18 3.55 -15.05
C PHE A 124 4.26 4.78 -15.18
N TRP A 125 4.85 5.93 -15.50
CA TRP A 125 4.16 7.00 -16.21
C TRP A 125 4.74 7.04 -17.61
N ASN A 126 4.09 6.37 -18.56
CA ASN A 126 4.13 6.83 -19.94
C ASN A 126 3.34 8.14 -19.99
N VAL A 127 4.04 9.26 -19.89
CA VAL A 127 3.58 10.50 -20.51
C VAL A 127 4.37 10.62 -21.82
N PRO A 128 3.72 10.59 -22.99
CA PRO A 128 4.43 10.74 -24.24
C PRO A 128 4.99 12.16 -24.31
N CYS A 129 6.31 12.29 -24.44
CA CYS A 129 6.85 13.47 -25.11
C CYS A 129 6.65 13.24 -26.61
N SER A 130 5.71 13.98 -27.19
CA SER A 130 5.71 14.25 -28.62
C SER A 130 6.90 15.16 -28.94
N ASP A 131 7.69 14.72 -29.92
CA ASP A 131 8.76 15.36 -30.71
C ASP A 131 9.71 16.37 -30.02
#